data_AF-A0A2S3VX10-F1
#
_entry.id   AF-A0A2S3VX10-F1
#
_cell.length_a   1.000
_cell.length_b   1.000
_cell.length_c   1.000
_cell.angle_alpha   90.00
_cell.angle_beta   90.00
_cell.angle_gamma   90.00
#
_symmetry.space_group_name_H-M   'P 1'
#
loop_
_entity.id
_entity.type
_entity.pdbx_description
1 polymer ?
#
loop_
_entity_poly.entity_id
_entity_poly.type
_entity_poly.pdbx_seq_one_letter_code
_entity_poly.pdbx_strand_id
1 'polypeptide(L)'
;MLGGVGGLGMQVYATTLAYPQDIGGRPDLSWPSYIPAAFELAVMGAIMAGIIGYFMTVRLPRLYDPVDEAAAMQGVMTGGHAIVVRGGTDTKVRAILVRHGALTIEEIGP
;
A
#
# COMPACT_ATOMS: atom_id res chain seq x y z
N MET A 1 -0.06 -14.09 -8.76
CA MET A 1 -0.39 -15.08 -9.81
C MET A 1 -0.59 -14.43 -11.17
N LEU A 2 -1.47 -13.43 -11.31
CA LEU A 2 -1.72 -12.76 -12.60
C LEU A 2 -0.45 -12.25 -13.29
N GLY A 3 0.46 -11.58 -12.57
CA GLY A 3 1.72 -11.10 -13.15
C GLY A 3 2.64 -12.22 -13.69
N GLY A 4 2.84 -13.30 -12.93
CA GLY A 4 3.71 -14.40 -13.35
C GLY A 4 3.10 -15.26 -14.46
N VAL A 5 1.82 -15.61 -14.35
CA VAL A 5 1.10 -16.39 -15.37
C VAL A 5 0.94 -15.57 -16.65
N GLY A 6 0.58 -14.28 -16.53
CA GLY A 6 0.52 -13.35 -17.65
C GLY A 6 1.89 -13.17 -18.31
N GLY A 7 2.95 -13.07 -17.52
CA GLY A 7 4.32 -12.96 -18.00
C GLY A 7 4.83 -14.19 -18.74
N LEU A 8 4.55 -15.40 -18.23
CA LEU A 8 4.85 -16.64 -18.95
C LEU A 8 4.02 -16.75 -20.23
N GLY A 9 2.71 -16.51 -20.14
CA GLY A 9 1.80 -16.60 -21.28
C GLY A 9 2.16 -15.62 -22.40
N MET A 10 2.56 -14.39 -22.03
CA MET A 10 3.04 -13.39 -22.98
C MET A 10 4.31 -13.85 -23.70
N GLN A 11 5.28 -14.43 -22.98
CA GLN A 11 6.52 -14.92 -23.58
C GLN A 11 6.26 -16.09 -24.52
N VAL A 12 5.42 -17.05 -24.11
CA VAL A 12 5.00 -18.16 -24.98
C VAL A 12 4.31 -17.63 -26.23
N TYR A 13 3.37 -16.70 -26.08
CA TYR A 13 2.68 -16.09 -27.22
C TYR A 13 3.66 -15.40 -28.18
N ALA A 14 4.60 -14.61 -27.65
CA ALA A 14 5.55 -13.86 -28.46
C ALA A 14 6.47 -14.78 -29.28
N THR A 15 7.07 -15.80 -28.64
CA THR A 15 8.10 -16.64 -29.27
C THR A 15 7.56 -17.81 -30.08
N THR A 16 6.32 -18.26 -29.83
CA THR A 16 5.75 -19.44 -30.52
C THR A 16 4.63 -19.14 -31.50
N LEU A 17 3.86 -18.07 -31.27
CA LEU A 17 2.66 -17.78 -32.07
C LEU A 17 2.78 -16.49 -32.87
N ALA A 18 3.23 -15.40 -32.24
CA ALA A 18 3.24 -14.09 -32.85
C ALA A 18 4.40 -13.92 -33.84
N TYR A 19 5.62 -14.20 -33.41
CA TYR A 19 6.81 -14.05 -34.24
C TYR A 19 7.92 -15.02 -33.81
N PRO A 20 7.87 -16.28 -34.27
CA PRO A 20 8.92 -17.25 -34.00
C PRO A 20 10.24 -16.82 -34.65
N GLN A 21 11.30 -16.78 -33.85
CA GLN A 21 12.64 -16.42 -34.29
C GLN A 21 13.64 -17.47 -33.84
N ASP A 22 14.49 -17.92 -34.76
CA ASP A 22 15.63 -18.74 -34.43
C ASP A 22 16.74 -17.88 -33.79
N ILE A 23 16.87 -17.99 -32.47
CA ILE A 23 17.93 -17.34 -31.69
C ILE A 23 18.80 -18.43 -31.07
N GLY A 24 19.92 -18.72 -31.74
CA GLY A 24 20.92 -19.67 -31.24
C GLY A 24 20.47 -21.14 -31.29
N GLY A 25 19.58 -21.51 -32.23
CA GLY A 25 19.14 -22.89 -32.46
C GLY A 25 18.30 -23.48 -31.33
N ARG A 26 17.71 -22.63 -30.48
CA ARG A 26 16.89 -23.05 -29.34
C ARG A 26 15.47 -23.42 -29.79
N PRO A 27 14.76 -24.29 -29.06
CA PRO A 27 13.35 -24.54 -29.33
C PRO A 27 12.52 -23.25 -29.17
N ASP A 28 11.52 -23.06 -30.05
CA ASP A 28 10.60 -21.91 -30.01
C ASP A 28 9.93 -21.75 -28.64
N LEU A 29 9.65 -22.88 -27.97
CA LEU A 29 9.20 -22.93 -26.57
C LEU A 29 10.38 -23.21 -25.62
N SER A 30 11.11 -22.16 -25.24
CA SER A 30 12.24 -22.23 -24.32
C SER A 30 11.85 -21.90 -22.86
N TRP A 31 10.92 -22.67 -22.30
CA TRP A 31 10.29 -22.40 -20.99
C TRP A 31 11.25 -22.11 -19.82
N PRO A 32 12.45 -22.71 -19.68
CA PRO A 32 13.34 -22.40 -18.56
C PRO A 32 13.90 -20.98 -18.64
N SER A 33 14.12 -20.46 -19.85
CA SER A 33 14.63 -19.09 -20.04
C SER A 33 13.60 -18.02 -19.70
N TYR A 34 12.31 -18.38 -19.62
CA TYR A 34 11.23 -17.44 -19.32
C TYR A 34 11.02 -17.21 -17.82
N ILE A 35 11.58 -18.10 -16.98
CA ILE A 35 11.39 -18.08 -15.53
C ILE A 35 11.85 -16.77 -14.89
N PRO A 36 13.05 -16.21 -15.19
CA PRO A 36 13.49 -14.97 -14.55
C PRO A 36 12.53 -13.80 -14.82
N ALA A 37 12.14 -13.58 -16.08
CA ALA A 37 11.20 -12.52 -16.44
C ALA A 37 9.81 -12.74 -15.85
N ALA A 38 9.32 -13.99 -15.83
CA ALA A 38 8.05 -14.31 -15.22
C ALA A 38 8.05 -14.10 -13.70
N PHE A 39 9.16 -14.41 -13.03
CA PHE A 39 9.34 -14.15 -11.61
C PHE A 39 9.28 -12.65 -11.32
N GLU A 40 9.99 -11.83 -12.09
CA GLU A 40 9.97 -10.37 -11.95
C GLU A 40 8.54 -9.82 -12.09
N LEU A 41 7.79 -10.27 -13.10
CA LEU A 41 6.39 -9.88 -13.30
C LEU A 41 5.46 -10.38 -12.19
N ALA A 42 5.74 -11.56 -11.62
CA ALA A 42 5.00 -12.07 -10.47
C ALA A 42 5.21 -11.18 -9.23
N VAL A 43 6.47 -10.83 -8.94
CA VAL A 43 6.84 -9.96 -7.81
C VAL A 43 6.28 -8.55 -8.02
N MET A 44 6.43 -7.98 -9.22
CA MET A 44 5.87 -6.68 -9.57
C MET A 44 4.35 -6.65 -9.34
N GLY A 45 3.63 -7.65 -9.86
CA GLY A 45 2.19 -7.75 -9.65
C GLY A 45 1.79 -7.91 -8.18
N ALA A 46 2.59 -8.64 -7.39
CA ALA A 46 2.36 -8.79 -5.96
C ALA A 46 2.56 -7.47 -5.20
N ILE A 47 3.65 -6.73 -5.49
CA ILE A 47 3.95 -5.46 -4.84
C ILE A 47 2.90 -4.40 -5.22
N MET A 48 2.54 -4.29 -6.50
CA MET A 48 1.50 -3.36 -6.93
C MET A 48 0.16 -3.64 -6.25
N ALA A 49 -0.28 -4.90 -6.25
CA ALA A 49 -1.51 -5.28 -5.55
C ALA A 49 -1.42 -5.02 -4.04
N GLY A 50 -0.26 -5.24 -3.43
CA GLY A 50 -0.01 -4.96 -2.02
C GLY A 50 -0.11 -3.47 -1.68
N ILE A 51 0.55 -2.60 -2.44
CA ILE A 51 0.51 -1.15 -2.23
C ILE A 51 -0.90 -0.60 -2.45
N ILE A 52 -1.54 -0.98 -3.56
CA ILE A 52 -2.90 -0.53 -3.87
C ILE A 52 -3.89 -1.03 -2.81
N GLY A 53 -3.81 -2.32 -2.44
CA GLY A 53 -4.65 -2.90 -1.40
C GLY A 53 -4.44 -2.23 -0.04
N TYR A 54 -3.18 -1.93 0.32
CA TYR A 54 -2.87 -1.18 1.52
C TYR A 54 -3.56 0.19 1.52
N PHE A 55 -3.35 1.00 0.49
CA PHE A 55 -3.99 2.32 0.36
C PHE A 55 -5.52 2.27 0.44
N MET A 56 -6.15 1.28 -0.20
CA MET A 56 -7.60 1.09 -0.13
C MET A 56 -8.07 0.70 1.29
N THR A 57 -7.34 -0.16 1.99
CA THR A 57 -7.73 -0.65 3.33
C THR A 57 -7.56 0.38 4.43
N VAL A 58 -6.44 1.11 4.43
CA VAL A 58 -6.22 2.20 5.40
C VAL A 58 -6.90 3.52 4.99
N ARG A 59 -7.58 3.54 3.83
CA ARG A 59 -8.25 4.72 3.26
C ARG A 59 -7.31 5.91 3.06
N LEU A 60 -6.05 5.62 2.72
CA LEU A 60 -5.10 6.60 2.23
C LEU A 60 -5.26 6.62 0.71
N PRO A 61 -5.99 7.59 0.13
CA PRO A 61 -5.39 8.87 -0.19
C PRO A 61 -6.22 10.00 0.43
N ARG A 62 -6.16 10.09 1.76
CA ARG A 62 -6.75 11.19 2.52
C ARG A 62 -5.65 12.19 2.84
N LEU A 63 -5.57 13.24 2.04
CA LEU A 63 -4.55 14.28 2.17
C LEU A 63 -4.82 15.27 3.31
N TYR A 64 -6.06 15.31 3.81
CA TYR A 64 -6.47 16.18 4.89
C TYR A 64 -7.52 15.51 5.78
N ASP A 65 -7.32 15.63 7.09
CA ASP A 65 -8.29 15.38 8.15
C ASP A 65 -8.31 16.60 9.09
N PRO A 66 -9.46 17.03 9.63
CA PRO A 66 -9.53 18.18 10.55
C PRO A 66 -8.53 18.11 11.71
N VAL A 67 -8.14 16.90 12.15
CA VAL A 67 -7.14 16.71 13.21
C VAL A 67 -5.75 17.26 12.84
N ASP A 68 -5.47 17.45 11.56
CA ASP A 68 -4.19 17.98 11.08
C ASP A 68 -3.98 19.45 11.50
N GLU A 69 -5.05 20.16 11.86
CA GLU A 69 -4.98 21.55 12.36
C GLU A 69 -4.67 21.63 13.87
N ALA A 70 -4.75 20.51 14.60
CA ALA A 70 -4.51 20.49 16.04
C ALA A 70 -3.04 20.81 16.36
N ALA A 71 -2.80 21.69 17.34
CA ALA A 71 -1.44 22.03 17.78
C ALA A 71 -0.72 20.80 18.33
N ALA A 72 -1.45 19.91 19.01
CA ALA A 72 -0.96 18.61 19.47
C ALA A 72 -0.37 17.73 18.34
N MET A 73 -0.81 17.89 17.08
CA MET A 73 -0.35 17.08 15.95
C MET A 73 1.04 17.50 15.44
N GLN A 74 1.44 18.77 15.65
CA GLN A 74 2.69 19.33 15.13
C GLN A 74 3.95 18.59 15.61
N GLY A 75 3.91 18.02 16.81
CA GLY A 75 5.04 17.31 17.42
C GLY A 75 5.08 15.80 17.17
N VAL A 76 4.07 15.22 16.51
CA VAL A 76 3.92 13.75 16.42
C VAL A 76 5.06 13.11 15.62
N MET A 77 5.52 13.77 14.56
CA MET A 77 6.64 13.27 13.75
C MET A 77 8.00 13.38 14.45
N THR A 78 8.11 14.21 15.50
CA THR A 78 9.36 14.44 16.25
C THR A 78 9.41 13.72 17.60
N GLY A 79 8.50 12.77 17.83
CA GLY A 79 8.46 11.95 19.06
C GLY A 79 7.29 12.27 20.01
N GLY A 80 6.43 13.23 19.66
CA GLY A 80 5.15 13.44 20.34
C GLY A 80 4.19 12.28 20.10
N HIS A 81 3.28 12.05 21.04
CA HIS A 81 2.23 11.04 20.93
C HIS A 81 0.87 11.72 21.07
N ALA A 82 -0.02 11.48 20.12
CA ALA A 82 -1.38 12.04 20.11
C ALA A 82 -2.41 10.91 20.12
N ILE A 83 -3.51 11.14 20.85
CA ILE A 83 -4.68 10.25 20.88
C ILE A 83 -5.86 11.04 20.34
N VAL A 84 -6.50 10.49 19.31
CA VAL A 84 -7.65 11.13 18.66
C VAL A 84 -8.89 10.30 18.98
N VAL A 85 -9.86 10.93 19.63
CA VAL A 85 -11.14 10.30 19.96
C VAL A 85 -12.21 10.88 19.06
N ARG A 86 -12.79 10.05 18.19
CA ARG A 86 -13.90 10.45 17.31
C ARG A 86 -15.21 9.87 17.85
N GLY A 87 -16.10 10.75 18.30
CA GLY A 87 -17.39 10.39 18.91
C GLY A 87 -17.32 10.14 20.42
N GLY A 88 -18.49 10.07 21.05
CA GLY A 88 -18.65 10.01 22.50
C GLY A 88 -19.13 11.33 23.11
N THR A 89 -19.39 11.32 24.42
CA THR A 89 -19.75 12.55 25.15
C THR A 89 -18.48 13.28 25.58
N ASP A 90 -18.33 14.54 25.16
CA ASP A 90 -17.12 15.35 25.42
C ASP A 90 -16.71 15.34 26.91
N THR A 91 -17.66 15.56 27.81
CA THR A 91 -17.40 15.59 29.26
C THR A 91 -16.75 14.31 29.80
N LYS A 92 -17.16 13.14 29.29
CA LYS A 92 -16.59 11.85 29.72
C LYS A 92 -15.20 11.64 29.12
N VAL A 93 -15.03 11.95 27.84
CA VAL A 93 -13.74 11.81 27.14
C VAL A 93 -12.70 12.72 27.81
N ARG A 94 -13.06 13.98 28.05
CA ARG A 94 -12.21 14.94 28.73
C ARG A 94 -11.83 14.50 30.14
N ALA A 95 -12.78 13.99 30.93
CA ALA A 95 -12.49 13.46 32.27
C ALA A 95 -11.48 12.30 32.25
N ILE A 96 -11.57 11.41 31.27
CA ILE A 96 -10.63 10.29 31.09
C ILE A 96 -9.24 10.80 30.68
N LEU A 97 -9.17 11.75 29.75
CA LEU A 97 -7.90 12.32 29.29
C LEU A 97 -7.16 13.05 30.41
N VAL A 98 -7.89 13.85 31.20
CA VAL A 98 -7.33 14.53 32.38
C VAL A 98 -6.83 13.51 33.41
N ARG A 99 -7.61 12.45 33.67
CA ARG A 99 -7.22 11.39 34.62
C ARG A 99 -5.94 10.67 34.22
N HIS A 100 -5.66 10.53 32.93
CA HIS A 100 -4.48 9.85 32.42
C HIS A 100 -3.30 10.80 32.11
N GLY A 101 -3.40 12.08 32.49
CA GLY A 101 -2.29 13.02 32.39
C GLY A 101 -2.02 13.52 30.97
N ALA A 102 -3.04 13.66 30.14
CA ALA A 102 -2.90 14.29 28.83
C ALA A 102 -2.31 15.71 28.97
N LEU A 103 -1.24 16.00 28.22
CA LEU A 103 -0.52 17.28 28.29
C LEU A 103 -1.33 18.44 27.69
N THR A 104 -1.97 18.19 26.54
CA THR A 104 -2.83 19.14 25.85
C THR A 104 -4.12 18.43 25.44
N ILE A 105 -5.24 19.14 25.52
CA ILE A 105 -6.57 18.65 25.13
C ILE A 105 -7.21 19.74 24.27
N GLU A 106 -7.47 19.41 23.00
CA GLU A 106 -8.05 20.30 22.00
C GLU A 106 -9.31 19.65 21.45
N GLU A 107 -10.39 20.42 21.35
CA GLU A 107 -11.61 20.00 20.67
C GLU A 107 -11.56 20.54 19.24
N ILE A 108 -11.59 19.63 18.27
CA ILE A 108 -11.50 19.97 16.86
C ILE A 108 -12.89 19.84 16.24
N GLY A 109 -13.36 20.93 15.63
CA GLY A 109 -14.62 20.95 14.89
C GLY A 109 -14.60 20.02 13.66
N PRO A 110 -15.78 19.69 13.11
CA PRO A 110 -15.87 18.93 11.87
C PRO A 110 -15.26 19.65 10.67
#